data_AF-A0AAE2Y180-F1
#
_entry.id   AF-A0AAE2Y180-F1
#
_cell.length_a   1.000
_cell.length_b   1.000
_cell.length_c   1.000
_cell.angle_alpha   90.00
_cell.angle_beta   90.00
_cell.angle_gamma   90.00
#
_symmetry.space_group_name_H-M   'P 1'
#
loop_
_entity.id
_entity.type
_entity.pdbx_description
1 polymer ?
#
loop_
_entity_poly.entity_id
_entity_poly.type
_entity_poly.pdbx_seq_one_letter_code
_entity_poly.pdbx_strand_id
1 'polypeptide(L)'
;SLHTATVSKFEGVISRILEVAEIAREWAETEEQKRNSDIAIEKIKKAKTGEMPFTLILEDPFGNSMIVAKNQSEVKIKELTVEELRDLRTGGLMFFTPSDSNESTQED
;
A
#
# COMPACT_ATOMS: atom_id res chain seq x y z
N SER A 1 -13.80 18.01 11.16
CA SER A 1 -13.64 16.80 10.34
C SER A 1 -12.94 15.76 11.19
N LEU A 2 -13.66 14.73 11.67
CA LEU A 2 -13.05 13.66 12.46
C LEU A 2 -12.14 12.84 11.54
N HIS A 3 -10.82 12.94 11.75
CA HIS A 3 -9.89 11.97 11.19
C HIS A 3 -10.06 10.69 12.01
N THR A 4 -10.73 9.68 11.45
CA THR A 4 -10.91 8.40 12.12
C THR A 4 -9.75 7.49 11.79
N ALA A 5 -8.83 7.28 12.73
CA ALA A 5 -7.85 6.22 12.65
C ALA A 5 -8.57 4.85 12.66
N THR A 6 -8.17 3.94 11.77
CA THR A 6 -8.73 2.58 11.70
C THR A 6 -7.66 1.57 12.04
N VAL A 7 -7.96 0.67 12.98
CA VAL A 7 -7.16 -0.54 13.23
C VAL A 7 -7.91 -1.72 12.62
N SER A 8 -7.25 -2.49 11.76
CA SER A 8 -7.85 -3.67 11.13
C SER A 8 -6.80 -4.75 10.93
N LYS A 9 -7.24 -6.01 10.96
CA LYS A 9 -6.42 -7.13 10.50
C LYS A 9 -6.32 -7.10 8.99
N PHE A 10 -5.20 -7.60 8.47
CA PHE A 10 -4.95 -7.67 7.04
C PHE A 10 -6.06 -8.44 6.27
N GLU A 11 -6.54 -9.57 6.81
CA GLU A 11 -7.68 -10.33 6.24
C GLU A 11 -8.96 -9.49 6.11
N GLY A 12 -9.20 -8.58 7.06
CA GLY A 12 -10.35 -7.67 7.02
C GLY A 12 -10.20 -6.61 5.93
N VAL A 13 -8.98 -6.14 5.68
CA VAL A 13 -8.69 -5.23 4.56
C VAL A 13 -8.92 -5.95 3.23
N ILE A 14 -8.37 -7.15 3.05
CA ILE A 14 -8.62 -7.96 1.83
C ILE A 14 -10.11 -8.23 1.63
N SER A 15 -10.85 -8.52 2.71
CA SER A 15 -12.28 -8.82 2.59
C SER A 15 -13.07 -7.64 2.02
N ARG A 16 -12.75 -6.41 2.42
CA ARG A 16 -13.38 -5.20 1.86
C ARG A 16 -13.00 -4.97 0.40
N ILE A 17 -11.76 -5.27 0.03
CA ILE A 17 -11.32 -5.21 -1.38
C ILE A 17 -12.10 -6.22 -2.22
N LEU A 18 -12.32 -7.43 -1.70
CA LEU A 18 -13.13 -8.46 -2.35
C LEU A 18 -14.59 -8.00 -2.55
N GLU A 19 -15.21 -7.45 -1.50
CA GLU A 19 -16.58 -6.91 -1.58
C GLU A 19 -16.71 -5.84 -2.68
N VAL A 20 -15.76 -4.90 -2.75
CA VAL A 20 -15.77 -3.87 -3.80
C VAL A 20 -15.58 -4.49 -5.19
N ALA A 21 -14.72 -5.49 -5.34
CA ALA A 21 -14.52 -6.18 -6.60
C ALA A 21 -15.77 -6.96 -7.05
N GLU A 22 -16.50 -7.59 -6.12
CA GLU A 22 -17.77 -8.27 -6.39
C GLU A 22 -18.86 -7.28 -6.83
N ILE A 23 -18.98 -6.12 -6.17
CA ILE A 23 -19.90 -5.05 -6.59
C ILE A 23 -19.53 -4.54 -7.99
N ALA A 24 -18.24 -4.30 -8.27
CA ALA A 24 -17.79 -3.88 -9.58
C ALA A 24 -18.08 -4.92 -10.68
N ARG A 25 -18.07 -6.22 -10.32
CA ARG A 25 -18.45 -7.32 -11.20
C ARG A 25 -19.94 -7.34 -11.52
N GLU A 26 -20.80 -6.93 -10.60
CA GLU A 26 -22.24 -6.80 -10.82
C GLU A 26 -22.59 -5.65 -11.77
N TRP A 27 -21.84 -4.54 -11.71
CA TRP A 27 -22.04 -3.37 -12.59
C TRP A 27 -21.34 -3.47 -13.94
N ALA A 28 -20.63 -4.57 -14.22
CA ALA A 28 -19.94 -4.77 -15.48
C ALA A 28 -20.93 -5.03 -16.64
N GLU A 29 -20.87 -4.22 -17.69
CA GLU A 29 -21.80 -4.26 -18.82
C GLU A 29 -21.35 -5.22 -19.93
N THR A 30 -20.03 -5.33 -20.14
CA THR A 30 -19.43 -6.16 -21.20
C THR A 30 -18.89 -7.48 -20.66
N GLU A 31 -18.87 -8.51 -21.51
CA GLU A 31 -18.30 -9.82 -21.16
C GLU A 31 -16.79 -9.74 -20.85
N GLU A 32 -16.06 -8.82 -21.49
CA GLU A 32 -14.66 -8.58 -21.18
C GLU A 32 -14.48 -8.01 -19.77
N GLN A 33 -15.27 -7.00 -19.39
CA GLN A 33 -15.24 -6.46 -18.02
C GLN A 33 -15.60 -7.51 -16.99
N LYS A 34 -16.64 -8.32 -17.24
CA LYS A 34 -17.03 -9.43 -16.36
C LYS A 34 -15.89 -10.42 -16.16
N ARG A 35 -15.27 -10.85 -17.27
CA ARG A 35 -14.12 -11.77 -17.24
C ARG A 35 -12.94 -11.21 -16.46
N ASN A 36 -12.60 -9.94 -16.67
CA ASN A 36 -11.49 -9.29 -15.98
C ASN A 36 -11.76 -9.18 -14.48
N SER A 37 -13.00 -8.83 -14.10
CA SER A 37 -13.44 -8.81 -12.71
C SER A 37 -13.41 -10.21 -12.08
N ASP A 38 -13.85 -11.26 -12.78
CA ASP A 38 -13.80 -12.64 -12.29
C ASP A 38 -12.34 -13.09 -12.03
N ILE A 39 -11.41 -12.73 -12.93
CA ILE A 39 -9.97 -13.00 -12.74
C ILE A 39 -9.43 -12.26 -11.50
N ALA A 40 -9.81 -11.00 -11.30
CA ALA A 40 -9.37 -10.21 -10.16
C ALA A 40 -9.90 -10.79 -8.85
N ILE A 41 -11.20 -11.11 -8.80
CA ILE A 41 -11.87 -11.74 -7.65
C ILE A 41 -11.17 -13.04 -7.26
N GLU A 42 -10.88 -13.91 -8.22
CA GLU A 42 -10.19 -15.18 -7.93
C GLU A 42 -8.77 -14.97 -7.38
N LYS A 43 -8.03 -13.98 -7.89
CA LYS A 43 -6.72 -13.61 -7.32
C LYS A 43 -6.85 -13.09 -5.88
N ILE A 44 -7.83 -12.24 -5.62
CA ILE A 44 -8.09 -11.69 -4.27
C ILE A 44 -8.45 -12.82 -3.29
N LYS A 45 -9.29 -13.78 -3.70
CA LYS A 45 -9.63 -14.96 -2.88
C LYS A 45 -8.39 -15.79 -2.54
N LYS A 46 -7.54 -16.09 -3.53
CA LYS A 46 -6.28 -16.85 -3.30
C LYS A 46 -5.31 -16.10 -2.40
N ALA A 47 -5.21 -14.78 -2.53
CA ALA A 47 -4.41 -13.95 -1.62
C ALA A 47 -4.97 -13.98 -0.20
N LYS A 48 -6.31 -13.97 -0.04
CA LYS A 48 -7.00 -14.05 1.25
C LYS A 48 -6.72 -15.38 1.98
N THR A 49 -6.72 -16.50 1.26
CA THR A 49 -6.51 -17.84 1.83
C THR A 49 -5.03 -18.22 1.99
N GLY A 50 -4.12 -17.38 1.51
CA GLY A 50 -2.67 -17.66 1.54
C GLY A 50 -2.20 -18.62 0.45
N GLU A 51 -3.04 -18.91 -0.54
CA GLU A 51 -2.72 -19.78 -1.68
C GLU A 51 -1.89 -19.07 -2.77
N MET A 52 -1.77 -17.74 -2.69
CA MET A 52 -0.98 -16.93 -3.61
C MET A 52 -0.10 -15.96 -2.81
N PRO A 53 1.23 -15.96 -3.01
CA PRO A 53 2.08 -14.91 -2.47
C PRO A 53 1.82 -13.59 -3.19
N PHE A 54 1.83 -12.48 -2.44
CA PHE A 54 1.66 -11.14 -2.98
C PHE A 54 2.45 -10.14 -2.13
N THR A 55 2.61 -8.93 -2.66
CA THR A 55 3.26 -7.81 -1.97
C THR A 55 2.21 -6.75 -1.67
N LEU A 56 2.07 -6.38 -0.39
CA LEU A 56 1.32 -5.20 0.00
C LEU A 56 2.26 -4.00 0.01
N ILE A 57 1.93 -2.98 -0.77
CA ILE A 57 2.59 -1.67 -0.74
C ILE A 57 1.65 -0.72 0.00
N LEU A 58 2.12 -0.11 1.09
CA LEU A 58 1.37 0.86 1.88
C LEU A 58 2.07 2.21 1.81
N GLU A 59 1.51 3.12 1.03
CA GLU A 59 2.02 4.48 0.88
C GLU A 59 1.32 5.38 1.91
N ASP A 60 2.05 5.78 2.96
CA ASP A 60 1.57 6.77 3.93
C ASP A 60 2.48 8.00 3.92
N PRO A 61 2.06 9.09 3.24
CA PRO A 61 2.81 10.34 3.14
C PRO A 61 3.21 10.96 4.49
N PHE A 62 2.44 10.70 5.55
CA PHE A 62 2.63 11.32 6.86
C PHE A 62 3.17 10.35 7.91
N GLY A 63 3.41 9.08 7.54
CA GLY A 63 3.96 8.06 8.44
C GLY A 63 3.06 7.69 9.63
N ASN A 64 1.75 7.82 9.49
CA ASN A 64 0.77 7.50 10.54
C ASN A 64 0.32 6.03 10.55
N SER A 65 0.74 5.25 9.58
CA SER A 65 0.38 3.85 9.37
C SER A 65 1.39 2.91 10.00
N MET A 66 0.90 1.77 10.50
CA MET A 66 1.73 0.75 11.14
C MET A 66 1.24 -0.66 10.79
N ILE A 67 2.18 -1.54 10.45
CA ILE A 67 1.92 -2.98 10.27
C ILE A 67 2.48 -3.72 11.49
N VAL A 68 1.63 -4.53 12.12
CA VAL A 68 2.01 -5.31 13.31
C VAL A 68 1.82 -6.80 13.02
N ALA A 69 2.91 -7.57 13.16
CA ALA A 69 2.86 -9.02 13.11
C ALA A 69 2.58 -9.62 14.50
N LYS A 70 1.89 -10.75 14.55
CA LYS A 70 1.66 -11.48 15.81
C LYS A 70 2.96 -11.97 16.44
N ASN A 71 3.89 -12.44 15.60
CA ASN A 71 5.21 -12.87 16.01
C ASN A 71 6.27 -12.01 15.33
N GLN A 72 6.94 -11.14 16.09
CA GLN A 72 7.94 -10.24 15.53
C GLN A 72 9.23 -10.95 15.12
N SER A 73 9.53 -12.15 15.63
CA SER A 73 10.74 -12.89 15.24
C SER A 73 10.71 -13.41 13.80
N GLU A 74 9.52 -13.46 13.19
CA GLU A 74 9.33 -13.84 11.79
C GLU A 74 9.40 -12.64 10.83
N VAL A 75 9.48 -11.41 11.36
CA VAL A 75 9.51 -10.19 10.56
C VAL A 75 10.94 -9.80 10.23
N LYS A 76 11.21 -9.62 8.93
CA LYS A 76 12.45 -9.01 8.45
C LYS A 76 12.19 -7.53 8.19
N ILE A 77 12.89 -6.68 8.93
CA ILE A 77 12.85 -5.22 8.75
C ILE A 77 14.15 -4.82 8.03
N LYS A 78 14.03 -4.03 6.97
CA LYS A 78 15.14 -3.47 6.21
C LYS A 78 14.86 -1.99 6.02
N GLU A 79 15.81 -1.13 6.38
CA GLU A 79 15.77 0.27 5.97
C GLU A 79 15.97 0.37 4.46
N LEU A 80 15.22 1.27 3.82
CA LEU A 80 15.39 1.54 2.39
C LEU A 80 16.73 2.23 2.15
N THR A 81 17.41 1.87 1.07
CA THR A 81 18.62 2.59 0.67
C THR A 81 18.29 3.96 0.09
N VAL A 82 19.28 4.84 -0.02
CA VAL A 82 19.12 6.17 -0.64
C VAL A 82 18.61 6.05 -2.08
N GLU A 83 19.04 5.04 -2.81
CA GLU A 83 18.60 4.75 -4.17
C GLU A 83 17.13 4.29 -4.19
N GLU A 84 16.73 3.38 -3.30
CA GLU A 84 15.34 2.92 -3.19
C GLU A 84 14.39 4.06 -2.77
N LEU A 85 14.88 5.01 -1.97
CA LEU A 85 14.13 6.22 -1.58
C LEU A 85 13.93 7.19 -2.76
N ARG A 86 14.90 7.29 -3.68
CA ARG A 86 14.78 8.16 -4.88
C ARG A 86 13.70 7.67 -5.84
N ASP A 87 13.50 6.36 -5.91
CA ASP A 87 12.51 5.74 -6.78
C ASP A 87 11.12 5.63 -6.12
N LEU A 88 10.99 6.04 -4.85
CA LEU A 88 9.72 6.00 -4.14
C LEU A 88 8.76 7.05 -4.73
N ARG A 89 7.62 6.58 -5.25
CA ARG A 89 6.55 7.44 -5.78
C ARG A 89 5.74 8.06 -4.63
N THR A 90 6.38 8.89 -3.81
CA THR A 90 5.65 9.69 -2.81
C THR A 90 4.93 10.83 -3.53
N GLY A 91 3.61 10.90 -3.40
CA GLY A 91 2.86 12.04 -3.94
C GLY A 91 3.35 13.35 -3.32
N GLY A 92 3.94 14.23 -4.12
CA GLY A 92 4.21 15.65 -3.81
C GLY A 92 5.14 15.97 -2.62
N LEU A 93 5.69 14.98 -1.91
CA LEU A 93 6.61 15.20 -0.79
C LEU A 93 8.05 15.30 -1.29
N MET A 94 8.63 16.49 -1.16
CA MET A 94 10.06 16.72 -1.33
C MET A 94 10.82 16.05 -0.18
N PHE A 95 11.75 15.15 -0.52
CA PHE A 95 12.78 14.72 0.40
C PHE A 95 13.83 15.81 0.50
N PHE A 96 13.95 16.47 1.65
CA PHE A 96 15.13 17.25 1.97
C PHE A 96 16.23 16.26 2.34
N THR A 97 17.23 16.12 1.47
CA THR A 97 18.47 15.47 1.83
C THR A 97 19.29 16.39 2.73
N PRO A 98 20.16 15.88 3.63
CA PRO A 98 21.08 16.73 4.39
C PRO A 98 21.98 17.58 3.48
N SER A 99 22.25 17.14 2.24
CA SER A 99 22.93 17.93 1.21
C SER A 99 22.13 19.16 0.75
N ASP A 100 20.80 19.12 0.81
CA ASP A 100 19.93 20.26 0.44
C ASP A 100 19.92 21.35 1.52
N SER A 101 20.50 21.08 2.69
CA SER A 101 20.58 22.03 3.82
C SER A 101 21.87 22.85 3.85
N ASN A 102 22.81 22.64 2.92
CA ASN A 102 24.14 23.25 2.97
C ASN A 102 24.39 24.34 1.92
N GLU A 103 23.34 24.87 1.28
CA GLU A 103 23.48 25.87 0.18
C GLU A 103 22.96 27.27 0.52
N SER A 104 22.82 27.64 1.80
CA SER A 104 22.37 28.99 2.18
C SER A 104 23.18 29.67 3.29
N THR A 105 24.52 29.62 3.19
CA THR A 105 25.33 30.63 3.89
C THR A 105 26.55 31.03 3.07
N GLN A 106 26.31 31.83 2.04
CA GLN A 106 27.25 32.86 1.56
C GLN A 106 26.52 33.76 0.56
N GLU A 107 26.16 34.96 1.00
CA GLU A 107 26.20 36.20 0.22
C GLU A 107 25.93 37.37 1.20
N ASP A 108 27.04 38.05 1.53
CA ASP A 108 27.27 39.41 2.08
C ASP A 108 26.20 40.14 2.93
#